data_AF-A0A2M8L4V8-F1
#
_entry.id   AF-A0A2M8L4V8-F1
#
_cell.length_a   1.000
_cell.length_b   1.000
_cell.length_c   1.000
_cell.angle_alpha   90.00
_cell.angle_beta   90.00
_cell.angle_gamma   90.00
#
_symmetry.space_group_name_H-M   'P 1'
#
loop_
_entity.id
_entity.type
_entity.pdbx_description
1 polymer ?
#
loop_
_entity_poly.entity_id
_entity_poly.type
_entity_poly.pdbx_seq_one_letter_code
_entity_poly.pdbx_strand_id
1 'polypeptide(L)'
;MTQKASLLGGEKKVIDYIYSEAGKEEFSWQAFAIPYEMEHAWEYLFWQYGQRKYYYLPAHTSNQPGYFYLILEPGGDQAYRLKWIENKIGREKPIKKAEIDSILVQTYRRK
;
A
#
# COMPACT_ATOMS: atom_id res chain seq x y z
N MET A 1 7.89 -12.30 24.58
CA MET A 1 9.02 -12.02 23.68
C MET A 1 8.49 -11.94 22.26
N THR A 2 8.45 -10.75 21.64
CA THR A 2 8.72 -10.50 20.22
C THR A 2 9.05 -9.01 20.10
N GLN A 3 10.32 -8.71 19.86
CA GLN A 3 10.79 -7.34 19.65
C GLN A 3 10.21 -6.85 18.32
N LYS A 4 9.51 -5.70 18.32
CA LYS A 4 9.16 -4.95 17.10
C LYS A 4 10.46 -4.72 16.32
N ALA A 5 10.79 -5.58 15.35
CA ALA A 5 11.65 -5.16 14.26
C ALA A 5 11.04 -3.85 13.75
N SER A 6 11.82 -2.77 13.78
CA SER A 6 11.29 -1.40 13.65
C SER A 6 10.35 -1.36 12.45
N LEU A 7 9.05 -1.18 12.70
CA LEU A 7 7.97 -1.11 11.71
C LEU A 7 8.41 -0.30 10.48
N LEU A 8 9.11 0.82 10.73
CA LEU A 8 9.70 1.73 9.74
C LEU A 8 10.60 1.07 8.67
N GLY A 9 11.24 -0.06 8.97
CA GLY A 9 12.07 -0.79 8.02
C GLY A 9 11.23 -1.52 6.96
N GLY A 10 10.16 -2.18 7.38
CA GLY A 10 9.25 -2.92 6.50
C GLY A 10 8.45 -1.99 5.60
N GLU A 11 7.91 -0.91 6.16
CA GLU A 11 7.14 0.06 5.36
C GLU A 11 7.99 0.75 4.29
N LYS A 12 9.25 1.08 4.60
CA LYS A 12 10.18 1.64 3.61
C LYS A 12 10.48 0.66 2.47
N LYS A 13 10.62 -0.64 2.76
CA LYS A 13 10.79 -1.67 1.73
C LYS A 13 9.55 -1.82 0.85
N VAL A 14 8.35 -1.72 1.44
CA VAL A 14 7.08 -1.69 0.70
C VAL A 14 7.04 -0.49 -0.24
N ILE A 15 7.41 0.70 0.23
CA ILE A 15 7.50 1.90 -0.61
C ILE A 15 8.51 1.70 -1.74
N ASP A 16 9.70 1.19 -1.43
CA ASP A 16 10.72 0.91 -2.45
C ASP A 16 10.22 -0.06 -3.52
N TYR A 17 9.51 -1.11 -3.10
CA TYR A 17 8.88 -2.06 -4.00
C TYR A 17 7.84 -1.39 -4.92
N ILE A 18 6.95 -0.57 -4.36
CA ILE A 18 5.89 0.13 -5.11
C ILE A 18 6.50 1.06 -6.15
N TYR A 19 7.45 1.92 -5.77
CA TYR A 19 8.11 2.83 -6.72
C TYR A 19 8.90 2.08 -7.79
N SER A 20 9.58 1.00 -7.43
CA SER A 20 10.31 0.18 -8.39
C SER A 20 9.38 -0.53 -9.38
N GLU A 21 8.22 -1.01 -8.92
CA GLU A 21 7.27 -1.71 -9.80
C GLU A 21 6.49 -0.74 -10.69
N ALA A 22 6.10 0.42 -10.16
CA ALA A 22 5.41 1.46 -10.92
C ALA A 22 6.27 2.05 -12.04
N GLY A 23 7.60 1.95 -11.95
CA GLY A 23 8.49 2.28 -13.07
C GLY A 23 8.40 3.75 -13.53
N LYS A 24 8.11 4.68 -12.60
CA LYS A 24 7.79 6.11 -12.85
C LYS A 24 6.42 6.39 -13.47
N GLU A 25 5.58 5.39 -13.66
CA GLU A 25 4.17 5.62 -13.99
C GLU A 25 3.41 6.19 -12.78
N GLU A 26 2.31 6.90 -13.06
CA GLU A 26 1.37 7.33 -12.03
C GLU A 26 0.74 6.11 -11.34
N PHE A 27 0.62 6.21 -10.03
CA PHE A 27 -0.01 5.18 -9.22
C PHE A 27 -0.74 5.77 -8.03
N SER A 28 -1.70 5.01 -7.51
CA SER A 28 -2.40 5.28 -6.26
C SER A 28 -2.29 4.09 -5.31
N TRP A 29 -2.65 4.30 -4.05
CA TRP A 29 -2.57 3.25 -3.04
C TRP A 29 -3.70 3.35 -2.01
N GLN A 30 -3.90 2.28 -1.26
CA GLN A 30 -4.73 2.21 -0.06
C GLN A 30 -4.01 1.32 0.95
N ALA A 31 -3.92 1.74 2.21
CA ALA A 31 -3.39 0.90 3.28
C ALA A 31 -4.48 0.47 4.28
N PHE A 32 -4.40 -0.78 4.72
CA PHE A 32 -5.11 -1.30 5.89
C PHE A 32 -4.10 -1.51 7.01
N ALA A 33 -3.80 -0.42 7.72
CA ALA A 33 -2.86 -0.39 8.83
C ALA A 33 -3.56 -0.58 10.19
N ILE A 34 -2.78 -0.94 11.22
CA ILE A 34 -3.28 -1.03 12.60
C ILE A 34 -2.60 0.02 13.48
N PRO A 35 -3.36 0.88 14.18
CA PRO A 35 -4.82 1.01 14.18
C PRO A 35 -5.38 1.56 12.86
N TYR A 36 -6.67 1.32 12.65
CA TYR A 36 -7.42 1.56 11.39
C TYR A 36 -7.34 2.98 10.81
N GLU A 37 -6.86 3.95 11.58
CA GLU A 37 -6.78 5.36 11.24
C GLU A 37 -5.36 5.81 10.85
N MET A 38 -4.39 4.88 10.78
CA MET A 38 -3.00 5.19 10.41
C MET A 38 -2.72 5.18 8.90
N GLU A 39 -3.73 5.38 8.05
CA GLU A 39 -3.47 5.69 6.64
C GLU A 39 -2.57 6.94 6.50
N HIS A 40 -2.72 7.90 7.42
CA HIS A 40 -1.85 9.07 7.54
C HIS A 40 -0.37 8.73 7.80
N ALA A 41 -0.07 7.58 8.42
CA ALA A 41 1.31 7.15 8.61
C ALA A 41 1.95 6.76 7.27
N TRP A 42 1.21 6.05 6.43
CA TRP A 42 1.64 5.73 5.06
C TRP A 42 1.72 6.98 4.19
N GLU A 43 0.75 7.89 4.28
CA GLU A 43 0.80 9.19 3.60
C GLU A 43 2.08 9.97 3.97
N TYR A 44 2.39 10.05 5.26
CA TYR A 44 3.61 10.68 5.75
C TYR A 44 4.87 9.97 5.25
N LEU A 45 4.89 8.63 5.16
CA LEU A 45 6.03 7.88 4.64
C LEU A 45 6.20 8.07 3.12
N PHE A 46 5.12 8.08 2.33
CA PHE A 46 5.19 8.42 0.91
C PHE A 46 5.71 9.84 0.72
N TRP A 47 5.29 10.79 1.55
CA TRP A 47 5.78 12.16 1.52
C TRP A 47 7.24 12.31 1.95
N GLN A 48 7.63 11.78 3.10
CA GLN A 48 8.97 12.00 3.64
C GLN A 48 10.03 11.08 3.04
N TYR A 49 9.69 9.83 2.77
CA TYR A 49 10.66 8.85 2.27
C TYR A 49 10.51 8.67 0.75
N GLY A 50 9.29 8.39 0.28
CA GLY A 50 9.01 8.18 -1.14
C GLY A 50 9.40 9.38 -2.00
N GLN A 51 8.84 10.56 -1.72
CA GLN A 51 9.09 11.77 -2.50
C GLN A 51 10.57 12.18 -2.48
N ARG A 52 11.24 12.09 -1.33
CA ARG A 52 12.66 12.49 -1.23
C ARG A 52 13.58 11.57 -2.03
N LYS A 53 13.26 10.27 -2.12
CA LYS A 53 14.08 9.27 -2.79
C LYS A 53 13.77 9.13 -4.28
N TYR A 54 12.49 9.24 -4.65
CA TYR A 54 12.00 8.97 -6.00
C TYR A 54 11.51 10.21 -6.76
N TYR A 55 11.44 11.37 -6.10
CA TYR A 55 11.14 12.68 -6.68
C TYR A 55 9.71 12.88 -7.21
N TYR A 56 8.76 12.00 -6.86
CA TYR A 56 7.33 12.19 -7.13
C TYR A 56 6.45 11.55 -6.05
N LEU A 57 5.19 11.97 -6.00
CA LEU A 57 4.17 11.45 -5.09
C LEU A 57 3.15 10.58 -5.84
N PRO A 58 2.52 9.60 -5.17
CA PRO A 58 1.34 8.93 -5.70
C PRO A 58 0.19 9.92 -5.95
N ALA A 59 -0.75 9.50 -6.81
CA ALA A 59 -2.00 10.18 -7.01
C ALA A 59 -2.80 10.29 -5.70
N HIS A 60 -3.41 11.46 -5.49
CA HIS A 60 -4.18 11.78 -4.29
C HIS A 60 -5.46 10.94 -4.11
N THR A 61 -5.92 10.23 -5.15
CA THR A 61 -7.13 9.40 -5.05
C THR A 61 -6.89 8.03 -5.66
N SER A 62 -7.48 7.00 -5.04
CA SER A 62 -7.43 5.63 -5.56
C SER A 62 -8.21 5.45 -6.87
N ASN A 63 -9.02 6.42 -7.28
CA ASN A 63 -9.85 6.33 -8.49
C ASN A 63 -9.16 6.82 -9.77
N GLN A 64 -7.87 7.14 -9.72
CA GLN A 64 -7.14 7.51 -10.93
C GLN A 64 -6.76 6.28 -11.76
N PRO A 65 -6.74 6.39 -13.11
CA PRO A 65 -6.20 5.37 -13.99
C PRO A 65 -4.73 5.06 -13.65
N GLY A 66 -4.29 3.84 -13.94
CA GLY A 66 -2.90 3.43 -13.70
C GLY A 66 -2.77 2.33 -12.65
N TYR A 67 -1.60 2.24 -12.00
CA TYR A 67 -1.37 1.24 -10.97
C TYR A 67 -2.12 1.58 -9.68
N PHE A 68 -2.74 0.58 -9.07
CA PHE A 68 -3.32 0.70 -7.74
C PHE A 68 -2.72 -0.37 -6.81
N TYR A 69 -2.20 0.09 -5.68
CA TYR A 69 -1.54 -0.74 -4.68
C TYR A 69 -2.38 -0.86 -3.42
N LEU A 70 -2.78 -2.08 -3.07
CA LEU A 70 -3.43 -2.39 -1.81
C LEU A 70 -2.40 -2.92 -0.81
N ILE A 71 -2.14 -2.16 0.24
CA ILE A 71 -1.18 -2.49 1.30
C ILE A 71 -1.93 -3.06 2.49
N LEU A 72 -1.62 -4.30 2.87
CA LEU A 72 -2.32 -5.05 3.90
C LEU A 72 -1.35 -5.43 5.01
N GLU A 73 -1.32 -4.64 6.08
CA GLU A 73 -0.57 -4.99 7.29
C GLU A 73 -1.17 -6.25 7.95
N PRO A 74 -0.35 -7.03 8.68
CA PRO A 74 -0.84 -8.21 9.37
C PRO A 74 -1.77 -7.82 10.53
N GLY A 75 -2.86 -8.57 10.70
CA GLY A 75 -3.87 -8.35 11.76
C GLY A 75 -5.04 -7.45 11.34
N GLY A 76 -5.72 -6.85 12.32
CA GLY A 76 -6.85 -5.95 12.12
C GLY A 76 -8.18 -6.69 11.95
N ASP A 77 -9.24 -5.94 11.67
CA ASP A 77 -10.59 -6.44 11.39
C ASP A 77 -10.68 -6.98 9.95
N GLN A 78 -10.50 -8.30 9.85
CA GLN A 78 -10.57 -9.00 8.58
C GLN A 78 -11.93 -8.87 7.89
N ALA A 79 -13.04 -8.79 8.65
CA ALA A 79 -14.37 -8.67 8.07
C ALA A 79 -14.54 -7.30 7.41
N TYR A 80 -14.10 -6.23 8.06
CA TYR A 80 -14.10 -4.89 7.47
C TYR A 80 -13.23 -4.82 6.21
N ARG A 81 -12.01 -5.37 6.28
CA ARG A 81 -11.08 -5.41 5.14
C ARG A 81 -11.70 -6.11 3.93
N LEU A 82 -12.28 -7.30 4.14
CA LEU A 82 -12.94 -8.07 3.07
C LEU A 82 -14.13 -7.30 2.49
N LYS A 83 -14.96 -6.69 3.33
CA LYS A 83 -16.10 -5.89 2.90
C LYS A 83 -15.66 -4.67 2.07
N TRP A 84 -14.58 -3.99 2.45
CA TRP A 84 -14.06 -2.88 1.68
C TRP A 84 -13.52 -3.33 0.32
N ILE A 85 -12.75 -4.43 0.28
CA ILE A 85 -12.22 -5.02 -0.95
C ILE A 85 -13.38 -5.38 -1.89
N GLU A 86 -14.40 -6.05 -1.40
CA GLU A 86 -15.59 -6.40 -2.19
C GLU A 86 -16.29 -5.15 -2.74
N ASN A 87 -16.45 -4.09 -1.94
CA ASN A 87 -17.15 -2.88 -2.37
C ASN A 87 -16.35 -2.00 -3.34
N LYS A 88 -15.01 -1.96 -3.22
CA LYS A 88 -14.14 -1.03 -3.97
C LYS A 88 -13.40 -1.67 -5.13
N ILE A 89 -13.05 -2.95 -5.01
CA ILE A 89 -12.30 -3.72 -6.01
C ILE A 89 -13.23 -4.76 -6.66
N GLY A 90 -14.25 -5.24 -5.94
CA GLY A 90 -15.17 -6.24 -6.47
C GLY A 90 -14.51 -7.61 -6.58
N ARG A 91 -14.73 -8.27 -7.72
CA ARG A 91 -14.22 -9.63 -8.00
C ARG A 91 -12.90 -9.62 -8.80
N GLU A 92 -12.33 -8.44 -9.03
CA GLU A 92 -11.05 -8.33 -9.73
C GLU A 92 -9.95 -9.00 -8.91
N LYS A 93 -9.12 -9.80 -9.58
CA LYS A 93 -7.95 -10.42 -8.98
C LYS A 93 -6.75 -9.52 -9.18
N PRO A 94 -5.87 -9.38 -8.18
CA PRO A 94 -4.65 -8.60 -8.36
C PRO A 94 -3.76 -9.24 -9.43
N ILE A 95 -3.15 -8.39 -10.25
CA ILE A 95 -2.21 -8.81 -11.28
C ILE A 95 -0.88 -9.30 -10.67
N LYS A 96 -0.57 -8.85 -9.45
CA LYS A 96 0.61 -9.28 -8.70
C LYS A 96 0.36 -9.23 -7.20
N LYS A 97 1.05 -10.11 -6.46
CA LYS A 97 1.10 -10.09 -4.99
C LYS A 97 2.56 -10.18 -4.54
N ALA A 98 2.91 -9.43 -3.51
CA ALA A 98 4.22 -9.48 -2.86
C ALA A 98 4.05 -9.43 -1.34
N GLU A 99 4.79 -10.26 -0.60
CA GLU A 99 4.85 -10.19 0.85
C GLU A 99 6.21 -9.64 1.27
N ILE A 100 6.22 -8.56 2.04
CA ILE A 100 7.41 -7.82 2.45
C ILE A 100 7.32 -7.60 3.95
N ASP A 101 8.18 -8.27 4.72
CA ASP A 101 8.20 -8.20 6.19
C ASP A 101 6.78 -8.37 6.80
N SER A 102 6.03 -9.39 6.33
CA SER A 102 4.64 -9.71 6.71
C SER A 102 3.56 -8.72 6.25
N ILE A 103 3.93 -7.69 5.47
CA ILE A 103 2.99 -6.79 4.79
C ILE A 103 2.69 -7.34 3.40
N LEU A 104 1.42 -7.62 3.11
CA LEU A 104 0.99 -8.08 1.79
C LEU A 104 0.65 -6.87 0.92
N VAL A 105 1.31 -6.76 -0.23
CA VAL A 105 1.02 -5.77 -1.26
C VAL A 105 0.35 -6.46 -2.44
N GLN A 106 -0.82 -5.98 -2.84
CA GLN A 106 -1.53 -6.45 -4.03
C GLN A 106 -1.56 -5.34 -5.09
N THR A 107 -1.12 -5.65 -6.30
CA THR A 107 -1.12 -4.72 -7.44
C THR A 107 -2.35 -4.96 -8.31
N TYR A 108 -3.00 -3.88 -8.72
CA TYR A 108 -4.10 -3.84 -9.68
C TYR A 108 -3.81 -2.81 -10.78
N ARG A 109 -4.54 -2.90 -11.91
CA ARG A 109 -4.48 -1.90 -12.98
C ARG A 109 -5.87 -1.32 -13.19
N ARG A 110 -6.06 -0.05 -12.83
CA ARG A 110 -7.31 0.67 -13.04
C ARG A 110 -7.33 1.27 -14.44
N LYS A 111 -8.48 1.15 -15.09
CA LYS A 111 -8.75 1.70 -16.43
C LYS A 111 -9.32 3.11 -16.35
#